data_AF-A0A3R7MHE7-F1
#
_entry.id   AF-A0A3R7MHE7-F1
#
_cell.length_a   1.000
_cell.length_b   1.000
_cell.length_c   1.000
_cell.angle_alpha   90.00
_cell.angle_beta   90.00
_cell.angle_gamma   90.00
#
_symmetry.space_group_name_H-M   'P 1'
#
loop_
_entity.id
_entity.type
_entity.pdbx_description
1 polymer ?
#
loop_
_entity_poly.entity_id
_entity_poly.type
_entity_poly.pdbx_seq_one_letter_code
_entity_poly.pdbx_strand_id
1 'polypeptide(L)'
;MKKVASTMKINSPQDFKVLLMLHLLTDVRHISLKADDLVHLDTDDCRDILQLVKDVPHFRMETLSLENITMEEGLLSSIMGRSPRLPPFEKPCALRSLHLDSCNVSDEDVVSALVGTRTDFNTLGNIICNGGDVKELQPAALQSLRYLSVESPRLSACGALILLVSLRNLQQIHYTTWSSPIGETLLFLNQINSTIGSFSLTSLAKWQPTEHSLRNLQKLCPRLQKLMIECFDPSLTSLDVLSEFKELTALNLRLVSEELIVSAVKALGKNLLELQVEFEEYSYHTISLDTIKTIQEHCPHLQRLEMKHVNISSNPGDHLHSKNTIALPELKELVLSSAVIQPASLETLLSGNESLESLVLDVNQDALTDTVLATFLKHNSLHRLSSIFLGAGSLSAQALTSLLCLPDLQKLSLDLKRFPFIPVFAFSSLEGSLSKGNFQCVLTNDVRDD
;
A
#
# COMPACT_ATOMS: atom_id res chain seq x y z
N MET A 1 -20.82 6.66 20.30
CA MET A 1 -19.84 7.77 20.38
C MET A 1 -18.89 7.64 19.20
N LYS A 2 -18.68 8.77 18.51
CA LYS A 2 -18.00 8.89 17.21
C LYS A 2 -16.56 8.36 17.28
N LYS A 3 -16.09 7.72 16.21
CA LYS A 3 -14.67 7.44 15.96
C LYS A 3 -13.92 8.78 16.02
N VAL A 4 -13.28 9.07 17.15
CA VAL A 4 -12.25 10.12 17.19
C VAL A 4 -10.97 9.41 16.77
N ALA A 5 -10.77 9.30 15.46
CA ALA A 5 -9.42 9.15 14.92
C ALA A 5 -8.86 10.58 14.91
N SER A 6 -8.02 10.90 15.88
CA SER A 6 -7.34 12.20 15.94
C SER A 6 -6.09 12.14 15.08
N THR A 7 -6.26 12.02 13.77
CA THR A 7 -5.14 12.30 12.85
C THR A 7 -4.89 13.80 12.91
N MET A 8 -4.06 14.23 13.85
CA MET A 8 -3.66 15.63 13.99
C MET A 8 -2.25 15.77 13.46
N LYS A 9 -2.04 16.74 12.58
CA LYS A 9 -0.70 17.16 12.18
C LYS A 9 -0.04 17.85 13.35
N ILE A 10 1.18 17.43 13.65
CA ILE A 10 1.91 17.87 14.84
C ILE A 10 3.07 18.74 14.37
N ASN A 11 3.01 20.02 14.75
CA ASN A 11 3.97 21.04 14.33
C ASN A 11 5.09 21.24 15.36
N SER A 12 5.02 20.61 16.54
CA SER A 12 6.06 20.69 17.56
C SER A 12 6.14 19.42 18.44
N PRO A 13 7.32 19.08 18.99
CA PRO A 13 7.49 17.98 19.95
C PRO A 13 6.58 18.09 21.19
N GLN A 14 6.34 19.31 21.65
CA GLN A 14 5.48 19.56 22.81
C GLN A 14 4.02 19.24 22.51
N ASP A 15 3.53 19.58 21.31
CA ASP A 15 2.19 19.22 20.86
C ASP A 15 2.06 17.69 20.74
N PHE A 16 3.11 17.00 20.27
CA PHE A 16 3.17 15.55 20.25
C PHE A 16 2.97 14.95 21.64
N LYS A 17 3.79 15.40 22.61
CA LYS A 17 3.75 14.93 23.99
C LYS A 17 2.37 15.14 24.60
N VAL A 18 1.81 16.34 24.46
CA VAL A 18 0.47 16.67 24.99
C VAL A 18 -0.61 15.81 24.36
N LEU A 19 -0.62 15.63 23.04
CA LEU A 19 -1.61 14.81 22.35
C LEU A 19 -1.48 13.34 22.72
N LEU A 20 -0.27 12.79 22.76
CA LEU A 20 -0.04 11.41 23.19
C LEU A 20 -0.54 11.21 24.63
N MET A 21 -0.20 12.11 25.55
CA MET A 21 -0.70 12.05 26.93
C MET A 21 -2.22 12.11 26.98
N LEU A 22 -2.85 13.06 26.27
CA LEU A 22 -4.30 13.18 26.21
C LEU A 22 -4.96 11.88 25.70
N HIS A 23 -4.41 11.27 24.65
CA HIS A 23 -4.93 10.02 24.09
C HIS A 23 -4.70 8.81 24.97
N LEU A 24 -3.64 8.79 25.78
CA LEU A 24 -3.41 7.71 26.73
C LEU A 24 -4.25 7.88 28.01
N LEU A 25 -4.57 9.12 28.39
CA LEU A 25 -5.45 9.44 29.53
C LEU A 25 -6.93 9.26 29.21
N THR A 26 -7.34 9.43 27.95
CA THR A 26 -8.73 9.25 27.49
C THR A 26 -8.84 7.87 26.83
N ASP A 27 -9.80 7.00 27.20
CA ASP A 27 -9.96 5.61 26.67
C ASP A 27 -10.32 5.56 25.15
N VAL A 28 -9.43 6.09 24.31
CA VAL A 28 -9.52 6.17 22.86
C VAL A 28 -9.00 4.88 22.25
N ARG A 29 -9.80 4.27 21.39
CA ARG A 29 -9.45 2.97 20.80
C ARG A 29 -8.45 3.04 19.64
N HIS A 30 -8.33 4.20 18.99
CA HIS A 30 -7.49 4.38 17.82
C HIS A 30 -6.66 5.65 17.98
N ILE A 31 -5.36 5.48 18.19
CA ILE A 31 -4.39 6.58 18.25
C ILE A 31 -3.63 6.60 16.93
N SER A 32 -3.61 7.75 16.25
CA SER A 32 -2.81 7.98 15.06
C SER A 32 -2.17 9.37 15.15
N LEU A 33 -0.87 9.41 15.40
CA LEU A 33 -0.10 10.65 15.56
C LEU A 33 0.98 10.70 14.48
N LYS A 34 0.94 11.77 13.68
CA LYS A 34 1.89 12.03 12.60
C LYS A 34 2.58 13.36 12.84
N ALA A 35 3.89 13.32 12.95
CA ALA A 35 4.72 14.52 12.96
C ALA A 35 5.25 14.80 11.55
N ASP A 36 5.21 16.06 11.12
CA ASP A 36 5.78 16.46 9.82
C ASP A 36 7.33 16.45 9.89
N ASP A 37 7.90 16.73 11.06
CA ASP A 37 9.34 16.62 11.37
C ASP A 37 9.62 15.49 12.38
N LEU A 38 10.87 15.01 12.43
CA LEU A 38 11.30 14.01 13.42
C LEU A 38 11.16 14.55 14.84
N VAL A 39 10.25 13.96 15.62
CA VAL A 39 10.06 14.29 17.04
C VAL A 39 10.92 13.36 17.91
N HIS A 40 11.77 13.94 18.76
CA HIS A 40 12.54 13.20 19.75
C HIS A 40 11.88 13.31 21.11
N LEU A 41 11.49 12.17 21.69
CA LEU A 41 11.10 12.06 23.10
C LEU A 41 12.34 11.67 23.90
N ASP A 42 12.81 12.59 24.75
CA ASP A 42 13.95 12.31 25.62
C ASP A 42 13.54 11.49 26.86
N THR A 43 14.53 11.15 27.69
CA THR A 43 14.33 10.36 28.91
C THR A 43 13.31 10.99 29.87
N ASP A 44 13.34 12.32 30.01
CA ASP A 44 12.48 13.04 30.95
C ASP A 44 11.05 13.13 30.40
N ASP A 45 10.88 13.33 29.10
CA ASP A 45 9.60 13.25 28.41
C ASP A 45 8.95 11.87 28.57
N CYS A 46 9.73 10.80 28.37
CA CYS A 46 9.28 9.43 28.56
C CYS A 46 8.85 9.20 30.01
N ARG A 47 9.65 9.65 30.99
CA ARG A 47 9.33 9.52 32.42
C ARG A 47 8.04 10.26 32.79
N ASP A 48 7.88 11.49 32.30
CA ASP A 48 6.70 12.31 32.53
C ASP A 48 5.43 11.63 32.00
N ILE A 49 5.47 11.16 30.75
CA ILE A 49 4.36 10.43 30.12
C ILE A 49 4.02 9.21 30.98
N LEU A 50 5.02 8.39 31.32
CA LEU A 50 4.83 7.14 32.07
C LEU A 50 4.27 7.36 33.47
N GLN A 51 4.69 8.43 34.14
CA GLN A 51 4.21 8.83 35.46
C GLN A 51 2.76 9.32 35.39
N LEU A 52 2.42 10.14 34.39
CA LEU A 52 1.05 10.65 34.19
C LEU A 52 0.05 9.54 33.88
N VAL A 53 0.46 8.56 33.06
CA VAL A 53 -0.43 7.47 32.67
C VAL A 53 -0.46 6.31 33.68
N LYS A 54 0.26 6.42 34.81
CA LYS A 54 0.45 5.33 35.79
C LYS A 54 -0.81 4.88 36.50
N ASP A 55 -1.68 5.83 36.79
CA ASP A 55 -2.88 5.59 37.58
C ASP A 55 -4.13 5.53 36.70
N VAL A 56 -4.00 5.54 35.37
CA VAL A 56 -5.12 5.41 34.42
C VAL A 56 -5.59 3.95 34.39
N PRO A 57 -6.82 3.65 34.84
CA PRO A 57 -7.34 2.30 34.76
C PRO A 57 -7.74 1.95 33.32
N HIS A 58 -7.38 0.73 32.88
CA HIS A 58 -7.91 0.02 31.72
C HIS A 58 -8.04 0.84 30.43
N PHE A 59 -7.03 0.73 29.56
CA PHE A 59 -7.07 1.33 28.23
C PHE A 59 -7.36 0.27 27.15
N ARG A 60 -8.42 0.44 26.35
CA ARG A 60 -8.82 -0.48 25.27
C ARG A 60 -8.30 -0.03 23.91
N MET A 61 -6.98 0.01 23.75
CA MET A 61 -6.35 0.31 22.46
C MET A 61 -6.59 -0.82 21.45
N GLU A 62 -7.20 -0.49 20.31
CA GLU A 62 -7.35 -1.39 19.16
C GLU A 62 -6.35 -1.05 18.04
N THR A 63 -5.91 0.22 17.94
CA THR A 63 -4.94 0.69 16.94
C THR A 63 -3.98 1.73 17.51
N LEU A 64 -2.69 1.56 17.22
CA LEU A 64 -1.65 2.55 17.45
C LEU A 64 -0.90 2.80 16.14
N SER A 65 -0.85 4.06 15.71
CA SER A 65 -0.11 4.53 14.54
C SER A 65 0.74 5.74 14.94
N LEU A 66 2.05 5.60 14.77
CA LEU A 66 3.05 6.60 15.11
C LEU A 66 3.94 6.80 13.89
N GLU A 67 4.15 8.05 13.48
CA GLU A 67 5.00 8.39 12.33
C GLU A 67 6.02 9.48 12.70
N ASN A 68 7.29 9.30 12.28
CA ASN A 68 8.42 10.24 12.49
C ASN A 68 8.77 10.50 13.96
N ILE A 69 8.86 9.46 14.80
CA ILE A 69 9.15 9.60 16.23
C ILE A 69 10.38 8.79 16.64
N THR A 70 11.26 9.42 17.40
CA THR A 70 12.33 8.75 18.15
C THR A 70 11.90 8.64 19.60
N MET A 71 11.87 7.42 20.13
CA MET A 71 11.48 7.11 21.51
C MET A 71 12.67 6.50 22.24
N GLU A 72 12.78 6.74 23.55
CA GLU A 72 13.67 5.94 24.37
C GLU A 72 13.18 4.51 24.58
N GLU A 73 14.15 3.65 24.89
CA GLU A 73 13.94 2.23 25.15
C GLU A 73 13.00 2.03 26.34
N GLY A 74 12.02 1.15 26.18
CA GLY A 74 11.01 0.80 27.18
C GLY A 74 9.73 1.63 27.14
N LEU A 75 9.67 2.76 26.42
CA LEU A 75 8.44 3.57 26.35
C LEU A 75 7.30 2.83 25.63
N LEU A 76 7.58 2.24 24.46
CA LEU A 76 6.59 1.48 23.67
C LEU A 76 6.05 0.28 24.47
N SER A 77 6.94 -0.49 25.09
CA SER A 77 6.57 -1.66 25.88
C SER A 77 5.76 -1.29 27.12
N SER A 78 6.03 -0.13 27.73
CA SER A 78 5.28 0.39 28.86
C SER A 78 3.88 0.89 28.46
N ILE A 79 3.74 1.53 27.29
CA ILE A 79 2.43 1.91 26.74
C ILE A 79 1.59 0.67 26.44
N MET A 80 2.19 -0.34 25.80
CA MET A 80 1.50 -1.56 25.37
C MET A 80 1.23 -2.55 26.52
N GLY A 81 2.10 -2.61 27.51
CA GLY A 81 2.04 -3.52 28.67
C GLY A 81 0.96 -3.17 29.70
N ARG A 82 0.23 -2.06 29.51
CA ARG A 82 -0.79 -1.53 30.44
C ARG A 82 -2.22 -2.04 30.25
N SER A 83 -2.44 -3.01 29.37
CA SER A 83 -3.69 -3.78 29.35
C SER A 83 -3.80 -4.70 30.58
N PRO A 84 -5.00 -4.93 31.16
CA PRO A 84 -5.16 -5.61 32.45
C PRO A 84 -4.37 -6.92 32.55
N ARG A 85 -3.42 -6.95 33.49
CA ARG A 85 -2.89 -8.18 34.09
C ARG A 85 -3.59 -8.37 35.44
N LEU A 86 -4.83 -8.86 35.41
CA LEU A 86 -5.51 -9.34 36.62
C LEU A 86 -5.89 -10.83 36.43
N PRO A 87 -5.39 -11.75 37.28
CA PRO A 87 -5.85 -13.14 37.30
C PRO A 87 -7.28 -13.23 37.88
N PRO A 88 -8.12 -14.21 37.46
CA PRO A 88 -7.78 -15.43 36.72
C PRO A 88 -8.32 -15.49 35.28
N PHE A 89 -8.82 -14.38 34.71
CA PHE A 89 -9.33 -14.35 33.33
C PHE A 89 -8.53 -13.36 32.49
N GLU A 90 -7.48 -13.90 31.88
CA GLU A 90 -6.64 -13.29 30.85
C GLU A 90 -7.50 -12.65 29.76
N LYS A 91 -7.49 -11.32 29.66
CA LYS A 91 -7.79 -10.66 28.39
C LYS A 91 -6.52 -9.94 27.93
N PRO A 92 -5.80 -10.52 26.95
CA PRO A 92 -4.66 -9.83 26.36
C PRO A 92 -5.10 -8.49 25.78
N CYS A 93 -4.16 -7.54 25.72
CA CYS A 93 -4.37 -6.24 25.09
C CYS A 93 -5.10 -6.40 23.76
N ALA A 94 -6.18 -5.63 23.57
CA ALA A 94 -7.11 -5.76 22.44
C ALA A 94 -6.54 -5.22 21.12
N LEU A 95 -5.24 -4.91 21.09
CA LEU A 95 -4.56 -4.32 19.95
C LEU A 95 -4.69 -5.25 18.74
N ARG A 96 -5.22 -4.71 17.65
CA ARG A 96 -5.38 -5.40 16.36
C ARG A 96 -4.41 -4.90 15.31
N SER A 97 -3.99 -3.63 15.41
CA SER A 97 -3.13 -2.97 14.44
C SER A 97 -2.05 -2.13 15.11
N LEU A 98 -0.80 -2.29 14.69
CA LEU A 98 0.35 -1.47 15.09
C LEU A 98 1.07 -0.95 13.84
N HIS A 99 1.22 0.37 13.75
CA HIS A 99 1.98 1.05 12.71
C HIS A 99 3.04 1.95 13.36
N LEU A 100 4.31 1.68 13.07
CA LEU A 100 5.44 2.48 13.49
C LEU A 100 6.22 2.85 12.24
N ASP A 101 5.88 4.01 11.65
CA ASP A 101 6.44 4.45 10.37
C ASP A 101 7.56 5.47 10.65
N SER A 102 8.73 5.29 10.02
CA SER A 102 9.93 6.11 10.28
C SER A 102 10.24 6.34 11.77
N CYS A 103 10.09 5.28 12.59
CA CYS A 103 10.31 5.32 14.03
C CYS A 103 11.64 4.63 14.39
N ASN A 104 12.43 5.24 15.28
CA ASN A 104 13.72 4.67 15.71
C ASN A 104 13.56 3.73 16.92
N VAL A 105 12.94 2.56 16.72
CA VAL A 105 12.67 1.56 17.77
C VAL A 105 13.62 0.35 17.68
N SER A 106 14.10 -0.17 18.81
CA SER A 106 15.00 -1.35 18.87
C SER A 106 14.23 -2.67 18.79
N ASP A 107 14.94 -3.77 18.47
CA ASP A 107 14.39 -5.13 18.59
C ASP A 107 13.84 -5.41 19.99
N GLU A 108 14.61 -5.03 21.01
CA GLU A 108 14.27 -5.25 22.41
C GLU A 108 12.96 -4.55 22.76
N ASP A 109 12.76 -3.32 22.28
CA ASP A 109 11.52 -2.58 22.49
C ASP A 109 10.31 -3.24 21.84
N VAL A 110 10.41 -3.53 20.55
CA VAL A 110 9.27 -4.02 19.75
C VAL A 110 8.88 -5.42 20.22
N VAL A 111 9.85 -6.31 20.44
CA VAL A 111 9.60 -7.67 20.95
C VAL A 111 9.12 -7.64 22.39
N SER A 112 9.72 -6.83 23.27
CA SER A 112 9.26 -6.73 24.66
C SER A 112 7.84 -6.19 24.75
N ALA A 113 7.48 -5.26 23.85
CA ALA A 113 6.13 -4.72 23.76
C ALA A 113 5.12 -5.73 23.21
N LEU A 114 5.52 -6.52 22.20
CA LEU A 114 4.60 -7.41 21.48
C LEU A 114 4.49 -8.83 22.08
N VAL A 115 5.60 -9.36 22.56
CA VAL A 115 5.72 -10.73 23.09
C VAL A 115 5.73 -10.72 24.62
N GLY A 116 6.37 -9.71 25.23
CA GLY A 116 6.38 -9.46 26.67
C GLY A 116 7.77 -9.28 27.26
N THR A 117 7.84 -8.63 28.43
CA THR A 117 9.09 -8.25 29.13
C THR A 117 9.90 -9.43 29.73
N ARG A 118 9.51 -10.68 29.47
CA ARG A 118 10.20 -11.90 29.95
C ARG A 118 10.91 -12.67 28.84
N THR A 119 10.92 -12.14 27.61
CA THR A 119 11.58 -12.75 26.47
C THR A 119 13.09 -12.59 26.63
N ASP A 120 13.81 -13.66 26.99
CA ASP A 120 15.27 -13.64 27.08
C ASP A 120 15.89 -13.75 25.68
N PHE A 121 16.37 -12.62 25.16
CA PHE A 121 17.07 -12.53 23.88
C PHE A 121 18.31 -13.42 23.80
N ASN A 122 18.98 -13.72 24.92
CA ASN A 122 20.19 -14.57 24.92
C ASN A 122 19.85 -16.05 24.74
N THR A 123 18.78 -16.53 25.39
CA THR A 123 18.25 -17.88 25.17
C THR A 123 17.78 -18.04 23.71
N LEU A 124 17.24 -16.98 23.11
CA LEU A 124 16.83 -16.96 21.72
C LEU A 124 17.98 -16.89 20.72
N GLY A 125 19.02 -16.10 21.00
CA GLY A 125 20.27 -16.14 20.25
C GLY A 125 20.89 -17.54 20.27
N ASN A 126 20.76 -18.27 21.39
CA ASN A 126 21.17 -19.67 21.48
C ASN A 126 20.28 -20.63 20.67
N ILE A 127 18.96 -20.41 20.61
CA ILE A 127 18.07 -21.18 19.73
C ILE A 127 18.43 -20.93 18.25
N ILE A 128 18.72 -19.68 17.88
CA ILE A 128 19.09 -19.25 16.53
C ILE A 128 20.46 -19.81 16.12
N CYS A 129 21.45 -19.75 17.01
CA CYS A 129 22.82 -20.20 16.73
C CYS A 129 23.03 -21.71 16.90
N ASN A 130 22.25 -22.39 17.76
CA ASN A 130 22.50 -23.79 18.14
C ASN A 130 21.34 -24.75 17.82
N GLY A 131 20.27 -24.31 17.16
CA GLY A 131 19.16 -25.17 16.73
C GLY A 131 18.28 -25.67 17.88
N GLY A 132 17.96 -24.81 18.84
CA GLY A 132 17.10 -25.14 19.98
C GLY A 132 15.64 -25.43 19.61
N ASP A 133 14.90 -26.14 20.48
CA ASP A 133 13.49 -26.50 20.25
C ASP A 133 12.58 -25.28 20.49
N VAL A 134 11.89 -24.79 19.44
CA VAL A 134 10.99 -23.62 19.48
C VAL A 134 9.80 -23.80 20.43
N LYS A 135 9.56 -25.00 20.95
CA LYS A 135 8.58 -25.23 22.02
C LYS A 135 8.89 -24.48 23.32
N GLU A 136 10.12 -23.98 23.49
CA GLU A 136 10.51 -23.16 24.65
C GLU A 136 10.05 -21.70 24.56
N LEU A 137 9.57 -21.25 23.39
CA LEU A 137 9.01 -19.91 23.21
C LEU A 137 7.60 -19.81 23.82
N GLN A 138 7.44 -18.93 24.81
CA GLN A 138 6.12 -18.64 25.38
C GLN A 138 5.19 -18.02 24.33
N PRO A 139 3.88 -18.34 24.35
CA PRO A 139 2.92 -17.70 23.45
C PRO A 139 2.93 -16.19 23.63
N ALA A 140 2.88 -15.42 22.53
CA ALA A 140 2.87 -13.95 22.58
C ALA A 140 1.76 -13.43 23.50
N ALA A 141 2.08 -12.38 24.26
CA ALA A 141 1.10 -11.63 25.04
C ALA A 141 -0.03 -11.01 24.17
N LEU A 142 0.18 -10.85 22.86
CA LEU A 142 -0.73 -10.19 21.91
C LEU A 142 -1.26 -11.12 20.80
N GLN A 143 -2.01 -12.16 21.17
CA GLN A 143 -2.62 -13.04 20.17
C GLN A 143 -3.74 -12.38 19.32
N SER A 144 -4.22 -11.20 19.67
CA SER A 144 -5.25 -10.47 18.92
C SER A 144 -4.73 -9.67 17.73
N LEU A 145 -3.40 -9.47 17.62
CA LEU A 145 -2.80 -8.65 16.59
C LEU A 145 -2.99 -9.29 15.21
N ARG A 146 -3.47 -8.49 14.24
CA ARG A 146 -3.74 -8.91 12.86
C ARG A 146 -2.89 -8.15 11.84
N TYR A 147 -2.48 -6.93 12.15
CA TYR A 147 -1.76 -6.06 11.24
C TYR A 147 -0.49 -5.50 11.93
N LEU A 148 0.64 -5.60 11.25
CA LEU A 148 1.94 -5.10 11.73
C LEU A 148 2.65 -4.34 10.60
N SER A 149 2.97 -3.07 10.85
CA SER A 149 3.84 -2.23 10.03
C SER A 149 4.91 -1.64 10.95
N VAL A 150 6.18 -1.98 10.71
CA VAL A 150 7.30 -1.46 11.49
C VAL A 150 8.41 -1.07 10.52
N GLU A 151 8.63 0.23 10.39
CA GLU A 151 9.71 0.84 9.64
C GLU A 151 10.76 1.36 10.64
N SER A 152 11.76 0.52 10.93
CA SER A 152 12.89 0.89 11.79
C SER A 152 14.18 0.25 11.27
N PRO A 153 15.25 1.04 11.03
CA PRO A 153 16.54 0.50 10.61
C PRO A 153 17.23 -0.33 11.69
N ARG A 154 16.74 -0.29 12.95
CA ARG A 154 17.28 -1.04 14.08
C ARG A 154 16.59 -2.39 14.31
N LEU A 155 15.51 -2.69 13.58
CA LEU A 155 14.87 -4.01 13.69
C LEU A 155 15.71 -5.04 12.93
N SER A 156 16.18 -6.09 13.62
CA SER A 156 16.99 -7.17 13.06
C SER A 156 16.18 -8.42 12.75
N ALA A 157 16.84 -9.37 12.06
CA ALA A 157 16.29 -10.69 11.75
C ALA A 157 15.81 -11.41 13.00
N CYS A 158 16.53 -11.25 14.12
CA CYS A 158 16.19 -11.90 15.37
C CYS A 158 14.87 -11.36 15.93
N GLY A 159 14.68 -10.04 15.95
CA GLY A 159 13.41 -9.43 16.37
C GLY A 159 12.26 -9.85 15.46
N ALA A 160 12.46 -9.77 14.15
CA ALA A 160 11.52 -10.22 13.14
C ALA A 160 11.08 -11.68 13.32
N LEU A 161 12.03 -12.59 13.51
CA LEU A 161 11.79 -14.01 13.74
C LEU A 161 10.90 -14.23 14.98
N ILE A 162 11.23 -13.58 16.09
CA ILE A 162 10.48 -13.71 17.34
C ILE A 162 9.04 -13.22 17.15
N LEU A 163 8.84 -12.10 16.46
CA LEU A 163 7.51 -11.59 16.16
C LEU A 163 6.70 -12.57 15.30
N LEU A 164 7.30 -13.13 14.25
CA LEU A 164 6.61 -14.03 13.33
C LEU A 164 6.29 -15.39 13.97
N VAL A 165 7.18 -15.95 14.80
CA VAL A 165 6.91 -17.20 15.55
C VAL A 165 5.80 -17.00 16.58
N SER A 166 5.80 -15.84 17.25
CA SER A 166 4.93 -15.61 18.40
C SER A 166 3.54 -15.10 17.99
N LEU A 167 3.42 -14.36 16.88
CA LEU A 167 2.17 -13.76 16.38
C LEU A 167 1.47 -14.64 15.34
N ARG A 168 1.07 -15.86 15.75
CA ARG A 168 0.44 -16.87 14.86
C ARG A 168 -0.85 -16.43 14.16
N ASN A 169 -1.45 -15.34 14.62
CA ASN A 169 -2.73 -14.81 14.18
C ASN A 169 -2.60 -13.64 13.19
N LEU A 170 -1.37 -13.26 12.85
CA LEU A 170 -1.08 -12.13 11.99
C LEU A 170 -1.60 -12.39 10.56
N GLN A 171 -2.28 -11.39 10.00
CA GLN A 171 -2.87 -11.44 8.67
C GLN A 171 -2.12 -10.59 7.67
N GLN A 172 -1.50 -9.48 8.08
CA GLN A 172 -0.79 -8.60 7.17
C GLN A 172 0.51 -8.10 7.79
N ILE A 173 1.56 -8.10 6.97
CA ILE A 173 2.86 -7.52 7.31
C ILE A 173 3.21 -6.51 6.24
N HIS A 174 3.45 -5.27 6.65
CA HIS A 174 4.17 -4.31 5.83
C HIS A 174 5.63 -4.35 6.26
N TYR A 175 6.47 -4.99 5.44
CA TYR A 175 7.90 -5.07 5.70
C TYR A 175 8.55 -3.83 5.09
N THR A 176 9.25 -3.04 5.88
CA THR A 176 9.90 -1.80 5.41
C THR A 176 11.20 -1.59 6.19
N THR A 177 12.32 -1.44 5.46
CA THR A 177 13.65 -1.05 6.00
C THR A 177 14.12 -1.80 7.25
N TRP A 178 14.00 -3.13 7.30
CA TRP A 178 14.65 -3.91 8.37
C TRP A 178 16.14 -4.08 8.05
N SER A 179 16.96 -4.25 9.08
CA SER A 179 18.41 -4.45 8.93
C SER A 179 18.79 -5.79 8.30
N SER A 180 17.82 -6.71 8.11
CA SER A 180 18.03 -8.04 7.54
C SER A 180 16.93 -8.42 6.55
N PRO A 181 17.22 -9.15 5.47
CA PRO A 181 16.21 -9.60 4.51
C PRO A 181 15.18 -10.54 5.16
N ILE A 182 13.89 -10.28 4.96
CA ILE A 182 12.81 -11.18 5.39
C ILE A 182 12.95 -12.59 4.78
N GLY A 183 13.66 -12.74 3.65
CA GLY A 183 13.94 -14.04 3.05
C GLY A 183 14.72 -14.99 3.98
N GLU A 184 15.73 -14.49 4.69
CA GLU A 184 16.52 -15.29 5.66
C GLU A 184 15.68 -15.64 6.90
N THR A 185 14.87 -14.68 7.34
CA THR A 185 13.90 -14.86 8.44
C THR A 185 12.89 -15.96 8.08
N LEU A 186 12.33 -15.94 6.87
CA LEU A 186 11.38 -16.97 6.39
C LEU A 186 12.05 -18.33 6.18
N LEU A 187 13.28 -18.35 5.66
CA LEU A 187 14.09 -19.56 5.52
C LEU A 187 14.27 -20.26 6.87
N PHE A 188 14.67 -19.49 7.87
CA PHE A 188 14.89 -19.99 9.22
C PHE A 188 13.59 -20.44 9.87
N LEU A 189 12.49 -19.68 9.70
CA LEU A 189 11.15 -20.12 10.12
C LEU A 189 10.81 -21.49 9.54
N ASN A 190 11.03 -21.68 8.23
CA ASN A 190 10.74 -22.95 7.57
C ASN A 190 11.57 -24.13 8.10
N GLN A 191 12.83 -23.89 8.48
CA GLN A 191 13.70 -24.91 9.06
C GLN A 191 13.22 -25.36 10.44
N ILE A 192 12.59 -24.47 11.21
CA ILE A 192 12.08 -24.79 12.54
C ILE A 192 10.60 -25.22 12.54
N ASN A 193 9.82 -24.86 11.52
CA ASN A 193 8.36 -25.03 11.47
C ASN A 193 7.83 -26.45 11.17
N SER A 194 8.58 -27.52 11.45
CA SER A 194 8.06 -28.89 11.22
C SER A 194 6.79 -29.25 12.04
N THR A 195 6.39 -28.41 13.02
CA THR A 195 5.27 -28.69 13.94
C THR A 195 4.29 -27.54 14.21
N ILE A 196 4.44 -26.35 13.60
CA ILE A 196 3.59 -25.18 13.91
C ILE A 196 2.78 -24.83 12.66
N GLY A 197 1.45 -24.85 12.80
CA GLY A 197 0.51 -24.72 11.69
C GLY A 197 0.65 -23.45 10.84
N SER A 198 -0.09 -23.43 9.72
CA SER A 198 -0.06 -22.40 8.68
C SER A 198 -0.05 -20.96 9.21
N PHE A 199 0.93 -20.17 8.77
CA PHE A 199 0.96 -18.73 9.00
C PHE A 199 -0.17 -18.06 8.20
N SER A 200 -1.03 -17.27 8.85
CA SER A 200 -2.24 -16.70 8.23
C SER A 200 -1.99 -15.43 7.42
N LEU A 201 -0.79 -15.24 6.88
CA LEU A 201 -0.44 -14.04 6.14
C LEU A 201 -1.20 -13.98 4.82
N THR A 202 -1.97 -12.90 4.67
CA THR A 202 -2.76 -12.55 3.49
C THR A 202 -2.13 -11.40 2.69
N SER A 203 -1.20 -10.63 3.27
CA SER A 203 -0.52 -9.51 2.58
C SER A 203 0.94 -9.36 3.01
N LEU A 204 1.86 -9.21 2.05
CA LEU A 204 3.28 -8.86 2.25
C LEU A 204 3.68 -7.71 1.31
N ALA A 205 4.42 -6.70 1.81
CA ALA A 205 4.87 -5.57 0.99
C ALA A 205 6.35 -5.17 1.12
N LYS A 206 6.88 -4.47 0.09
CA LYS A 206 8.27 -4.02 -0.16
C LYS A 206 9.31 -5.13 0.01
N TRP A 207 9.07 -6.27 -0.63
CA TRP A 207 9.96 -7.42 -0.53
C TRP A 207 10.85 -7.58 -1.76
N GLN A 208 12.15 -7.82 -1.53
CA GLN A 208 13.15 -8.19 -2.54
C GLN A 208 13.41 -9.72 -2.51
N PRO A 209 12.67 -10.52 -3.30
CA PRO A 209 12.83 -11.97 -3.30
C PRO A 209 13.94 -12.47 -4.21
N THR A 210 14.50 -13.62 -3.84
CA THR A 210 15.05 -14.61 -4.79
C THR A 210 14.01 -15.67 -5.12
N GLU A 211 14.18 -16.42 -6.22
CA GLU A 211 13.27 -17.53 -6.57
C GLU A 211 13.12 -18.54 -5.42
N HIS A 212 14.23 -18.88 -4.75
CA HIS A 212 14.22 -19.79 -3.61
C HIS A 212 13.39 -19.25 -2.45
N SER A 213 13.50 -17.94 -2.17
CA SER A 213 12.74 -17.30 -1.10
C SER A 213 11.23 -17.23 -1.40
N LEU A 214 10.82 -17.06 -2.66
CA LEU A 214 9.42 -17.13 -3.10
C LEU A 214 8.80 -18.51 -2.87
N ARG A 215 9.53 -19.58 -3.20
CA ARG A 215 9.10 -20.96 -2.94
C ARG A 215 8.92 -21.23 -1.45
N ASN A 216 9.79 -20.67 -0.61
CA ASN A 216 9.65 -20.82 0.85
C ASN A 216 8.47 -20.01 1.39
N LEU A 217 8.24 -18.79 0.87
CA LEU A 217 7.07 -18.00 1.24
C LEU A 217 5.77 -18.75 0.91
N GLN A 218 5.69 -19.36 -0.27
CA GLN A 218 4.52 -20.15 -0.69
C GLN A 218 4.21 -21.29 0.30
N LYS A 219 5.24 -22.01 0.75
CA LYS A 219 5.08 -23.10 1.73
C LYS A 219 4.58 -22.62 3.08
N LEU A 220 5.07 -21.46 3.52
CA LEU A 220 4.73 -20.88 4.82
C LEU A 220 3.35 -20.20 4.80
N CYS A 221 3.01 -19.55 3.69
CA CYS A 221 1.83 -18.69 3.53
C CYS A 221 0.98 -19.14 2.33
N PRO A 222 0.40 -20.36 2.35
CA PRO A 222 -0.35 -20.90 1.21
C PRO A 222 -1.64 -20.13 0.89
N ARG A 223 -2.09 -19.26 1.82
CA ARG A 223 -3.33 -18.45 1.72
C ARG A 223 -3.05 -16.97 1.45
N LEU A 224 -1.85 -16.64 0.95
CA LEU A 224 -1.49 -15.27 0.63
C LEU A 224 -2.40 -14.74 -0.49
N GLN A 225 -2.99 -13.55 -0.28
CA GLN A 225 -3.96 -12.93 -1.21
C GLN A 225 -3.42 -11.68 -1.89
N LYS A 226 -2.49 -10.98 -1.23
CA LYS A 226 -1.84 -9.77 -1.71
C LYS A 226 -0.33 -9.90 -1.56
N LEU A 227 0.42 -9.53 -2.60
CA LEU A 227 1.88 -9.54 -2.56
C LEU A 227 2.41 -8.30 -3.27
N MET A 228 3.37 -7.62 -2.65
CA MET A 228 4.13 -6.57 -3.29
C MET A 228 5.61 -6.95 -3.35
N ILE A 229 6.13 -7.01 -4.56
CA ILE A 229 7.52 -7.34 -4.90
C ILE A 229 8.20 -6.05 -5.35
N GLU A 230 9.37 -5.78 -4.77
CA GLU A 230 10.28 -4.72 -5.19
C GLU A 230 11.58 -5.38 -5.61
N CYS A 231 12.06 -5.22 -6.86
CA CYS A 231 13.22 -5.99 -7.32
C CYS A 231 14.14 -5.23 -8.29
N PHE A 232 15.24 -4.69 -7.76
CA PHE A 232 16.34 -4.12 -8.55
C PHE A 232 17.43 -5.12 -8.96
N ASP A 233 17.37 -6.35 -8.44
CA ASP A 233 18.45 -7.33 -8.62
C ASP A 233 18.35 -7.98 -10.02
N PRO A 234 19.40 -7.90 -10.86
CA PRO A 234 19.44 -8.57 -12.16
C PRO A 234 19.44 -10.10 -12.08
N SER A 235 19.58 -10.70 -10.89
CA SER A 235 19.61 -12.15 -10.70
C SER A 235 18.23 -12.82 -10.82
N LEU A 236 17.15 -12.10 -10.52
CA LEU A 236 15.78 -12.62 -10.65
C LEU A 236 15.29 -12.38 -12.08
N THR A 237 15.11 -13.46 -12.83
CA THR A 237 14.71 -13.40 -14.24
C THR A 237 13.30 -13.93 -14.51
N SER A 238 12.66 -14.56 -13.54
CA SER A 238 11.32 -15.12 -13.64
C SER A 238 10.56 -15.11 -12.31
N LEU A 239 9.24 -14.97 -12.42
CA LEU A 239 8.26 -15.05 -11.34
C LEU A 239 7.27 -16.21 -11.54
N ASP A 240 7.64 -17.25 -12.31
CA ASP A 240 6.74 -18.38 -12.61
C ASP A 240 6.28 -19.14 -11.37
N VAL A 241 7.07 -19.11 -10.28
CA VAL A 241 6.71 -19.63 -8.96
C VAL A 241 5.40 -19.03 -8.41
N LEU A 242 5.01 -17.83 -8.86
CA LEU A 242 3.74 -17.22 -8.44
C LEU A 242 2.53 -18.09 -8.81
N SER A 243 2.64 -18.94 -9.83
CA SER A 243 1.59 -19.92 -10.19
C SER A 243 1.26 -20.92 -9.09
N GLU A 244 2.14 -21.09 -8.09
CA GLU A 244 1.94 -21.97 -6.93
C GLU A 244 1.06 -21.33 -5.84
N PHE A 245 0.77 -20.03 -5.93
CA PHE A 245 -0.10 -19.30 -5.00
C PHE A 245 -1.55 -19.32 -5.47
N LYS A 246 -2.38 -20.15 -4.82
CA LYS A 246 -3.77 -20.40 -5.25
C LYS A 246 -4.76 -19.30 -4.88
N GLU A 247 -4.48 -18.55 -3.81
CA GLU A 247 -5.37 -17.48 -3.31
C GLU A 247 -4.88 -16.08 -3.66
N LEU A 248 -3.76 -15.94 -4.40
CA LEU A 248 -3.15 -14.64 -4.70
C LEU A 248 -3.94 -13.92 -5.79
N THR A 249 -4.61 -12.83 -5.41
CA THR A 249 -5.50 -12.03 -6.29
C THR A 249 -5.02 -10.60 -6.51
N ALA A 250 -4.08 -10.09 -5.69
CA ALA A 250 -3.53 -8.75 -5.85
C ALA A 250 -2.00 -8.78 -5.89
N LEU A 251 -1.43 -8.16 -6.92
CA LEU A 251 0.01 -8.07 -7.10
C LEU A 251 0.43 -6.62 -7.31
N ASN A 252 1.43 -6.18 -6.56
CA ASN A 252 2.11 -4.91 -6.81
C ASN A 252 3.58 -5.19 -7.15
N LEU A 253 4.02 -4.69 -8.28
CA LEU A 253 5.37 -4.83 -8.80
C LEU A 253 6.03 -3.46 -8.82
N ARG A 254 7.07 -3.28 -8.00
CA ARG A 254 7.82 -2.04 -7.87
C ARG A 254 9.23 -2.23 -8.40
N LEU A 255 9.67 -1.34 -9.29
CA LEU A 255 11.06 -1.25 -9.75
C LEU A 255 11.57 -2.56 -10.38
N VAL A 256 10.67 -3.32 -11.01
CA VAL A 256 10.98 -4.62 -11.65
C VAL A 256 11.22 -4.46 -13.15
N SER A 257 11.92 -5.41 -13.78
CA SER A 257 12.07 -5.41 -15.24
C SER A 257 10.77 -5.79 -15.97
N GLU A 258 10.68 -5.42 -17.25
CA GLU A 258 9.55 -5.77 -18.11
C GLU A 258 9.35 -7.29 -18.22
N GLU A 259 10.43 -8.08 -18.29
CA GLU A 259 10.35 -9.54 -18.34
C GLU A 259 9.69 -10.14 -17.08
N LEU A 260 9.97 -9.55 -15.91
CA LEU A 260 9.36 -9.99 -14.65
C LEU A 260 7.86 -9.65 -14.60
N ILE A 261 7.45 -8.49 -15.12
CA ILE A 261 6.03 -8.14 -15.26
C ILE A 261 5.32 -9.19 -16.12
N VAL A 262 5.88 -9.49 -17.29
CA VAL A 262 5.32 -10.49 -18.22
C VAL A 262 5.27 -11.88 -17.60
N SER A 263 6.32 -12.32 -16.91
CA SER A 263 6.35 -13.62 -16.22
C SER A 263 5.29 -13.69 -15.13
N ALA A 264 5.15 -12.66 -14.28
CA ALA A 264 4.14 -12.63 -13.23
C ALA A 264 2.70 -12.66 -13.78
N VAL A 265 2.44 -11.88 -14.83
CA VAL A 265 1.15 -11.84 -15.52
C VAL A 265 0.79 -13.20 -16.11
N LYS A 266 1.74 -13.88 -16.75
CA LYS A 266 1.53 -15.24 -17.27
C LYS A 266 1.30 -16.27 -16.17
N ALA A 267 1.99 -16.13 -15.04
CA ALA A 267 1.89 -17.05 -13.91
C ALA A 267 0.55 -16.92 -13.15
N LEU A 268 0.04 -15.68 -12.97
CA LEU A 268 -1.11 -15.39 -12.11
C LEU A 268 -2.38 -14.95 -12.83
N GLY A 269 -2.31 -14.55 -14.10
CA GLY A 269 -3.31 -13.68 -14.72
C GLY A 269 -4.77 -14.14 -14.57
N LYS A 270 -5.04 -15.45 -14.63
CA LYS A 270 -6.39 -16.01 -14.45
C LYS A 270 -7.03 -15.75 -13.08
N ASN A 271 -6.22 -15.55 -12.05
CA ASN A 271 -6.66 -15.30 -10.68
C ASN A 271 -6.50 -13.83 -10.26
N LEU A 272 -5.86 -13.01 -11.09
CA LEU A 272 -5.46 -11.66 -10.73
C LEU A 272 -6.63 -10.68 -10.89
N LEU A 273 -6.97 -9.99 -9.79
CA LEU A 273 -8.02 -8.97 -9.71
C LEU A 273 -7.43 -7.56 -9.63
N GLU A 274 -6.26 -7.40 -9.01
CA GLU A 274 -5.58 -6.11 -8.84
C GLU A 274 -4.12 -6.23 -9.31
N LEU A 275 -3.69 -5.38 -10.23
CA LEU A 275 -2.31 -5.25 -10.67
C LEU A 275 -1.85 -3.80 -10.54
N GLN A 276 -0.77 -3.59 -9.79
CA GLN A 276 -0.07 -2.31 -9.71
C GLN A 276 1.36 -2.48 -10.21
N VAL A 277 1.82 -1.56 -11.06
CA VAL A 277 3.20 -1.45 -11.53
C VAL A 277 3.71 -0.05 -11.21
N GLU A 278 4.84 0.05 -10.50
CA GLU A 278 5.38 1.33 -10.03
C GLU A 278 6.89 1.40 -10.26
N PHE A 279 7.34 2.50 -10.86
CA PHE A 279 8.77 2.81 -11.01
C PHE A 279 9.15 4.06 -10.22
N GLU A 280 10.45 4.37 -10.21
CA GLU A 280 10.97 5.55 -9.54
C GLU A 280 10.41 6.80 -10.20
N GLU A 281 10.05 7.79 -9.38
CA GLU A 281 9.54 9.07 -9.87
C GLU A 281 10.53 9.68 -10.87
N TYR A 282 10.02 10.14 -12.02
CA TYR A 282 10.82 10.71 -13.12
C TYR A 282 11.80 9.76 -13.82
N SER A 283 11.84 8.47 -13.48
CA SER A 283 12.67 7.49 -14.20
C SER A 283 12.10 7.13 -15.58
N TYR A 284 10.77 7.26 -15.76
CA TYR A 284 10.03 6.96 -16.99
C TYR A 284 10.45 5.64 -17.62
N HIS A 285 10.48 4.58 -16.80
CA HIS A 285 10.94 3.27 -17.26
C HIS A 285 10.10 2.79 -18.44
N THR A 286 10.78 2.39 -19.51
CA THR A 286 10.11 2.00 -20.75
C THR A 286 9.48 0.63 -20.60
N ILE A 287 8.21 0.53 -20.94
CA ILE A 287 7.49 -0.72 -21.13
C ILE A 287 6.91 -0.75 -22.54
N SER A 288 6.89 -1.92 -23.18
CA SER A 288 6.33 -2.07 -24.51
C SER A 288 4.80 -2.17 -24.46
N LEU A 289 4.15 -1.79 -25.58
CA LEU A 289 2.73 -2.04 -25.78
C LEU A 289 2.39 -3.55 -25.78
N ASP A 290 3.36 -4.42 -26.10
CA ASP A 290 3.18 -5.88 -26.03
C ASP A 290 3.03 -6.38 -24.59
N THR A 291 3.66 -5.73 -23.62
CA THR A 291 3.42 -6.01 -22.20
C THR A 291 1.99 -5.67 -21.80
N ILE A 292 1.44 -4.56 -22.29
CA ILE A 292 0.03 -4.19 -22.09
C ILE A 292 -0.90 -5.24 -22.73
N LYS A 293 -0.63 -5.66 -23.96
CA LYS A 293 -1.41 -6.74 -24.61
C LYS A 293 -1.34 -8.04 -23.81
N THR A 294 -0.17 -8.39 -23.29
CA THR A 294 0.00 -9.58 -22.46
C THR A 294 -0.87 -9.52 -21.21
N ILE A 295 -0.96 -8.35 -20.55
CA ILE A 295 -1.87 -8.11 -19.41
C ILE A 295 -3.33 -8.31 -19.84
N GLN A 296 -3.73 -7.70 -20.96
CA GLN A 296 -5.09 -7.82 -21.49
C GLN A 296 -5.46 -9.28 -21.84
N GLU A 297 -4.52 -10.06 -22.38
CA GLU A 297 -4.72 -11.45 -22.76
C GLU A 297 -4.83 -12.41 -21.57
N HIS A 298 -4.00 -12.20 -20.54
CA HIS A 298 -3.84 -13.17 -19.47
C HIS A 298 -4.66 -12.84 -18.22
N CYS A 299 -5.14 -11.60 -18.08
CA CYS A 299 -5.86 -11.13 -16.89
C CYS A 299 -7.34 -10.76 -17.19
N PRO A 300 -8.21 -11.71 -17.60
CA PRO A 300 -9.59 -11.41 -18.01
C PRO A 300 -10.49 -10.90 -16.87
N HIS A 301 -10.15 -11.24 -15.62
CA HIS A 301 -10.90 -10.85 -14.42
C HIS A 301 -10.31 -9.64 -13.69
N LEU A 302 -9.36 -8.93 -14.33
CA LEU A 302 -8.70 -7.78 -13.72
C LEU A 302 -9.71 -6.65 -13.47
N GLN A 303 -9.81 -6.21 -12.22
CA GLN A 303 -10.73 -5.15 -11.79
C GLN A 303 -10.02 -3.82 -11.58
N ARG A 304 -8.74 -3.83 -11.21
CA ARG A 304 -7.90 -2.64 -11.03
C ARG A 304 -6.57 -2.81 -11.74
N LEU A 305 -6.25 -1.86 -12.62
CA LEU A 305 -4.93 -1.72 -13.24
C LEU A 305 -4.36 -0.34 -12.92
N GLU A 306 -3.20 -0.33 -12.27
CA GLU A 306 -2.50 0.91 -11.88
C GLU A 306 -1.06 0.87 -12.38
N MET A 307 -0.64 1.92 -13.09
CA MET A 307 0.72 2.05 -13.62
C MET A 307 1.25 3.45 -13.30
N LYS A 308 2.41 3.51 -12.65
CA LYS A 308 3.03 4.77 -12.19
C LYS A 308 4.43 4.94 -12.75
N HIS A 309 4.72 6.15 -13.22
CA HIS A 309 6.06 6.56 -13.70
C HIS A 309 6.58 5.68 -14.85
N VAL A 310 5.67 5.25 -15.74
CA VAL A 310 5.97 4.38 -16.88
C VAL A 310 6.05 5.17 -18.19
N ASN A 311 6.87 4.70 -19.14
CA ASN A 311 6.87 5.14 -20.52
C ASN A 311 6.40 4.00 -21.43
N ILE A 312 5.15 4.06 -21.87
CA ILE A 312 4.53 3.06 -22.74
C ILE A 312 4.90 3.37 -24.19
N SER A 313 5.86 2.61 -24.70
CA SER A 313 6.36 2.72 -26.06
C SER A 313 5.67 1.73 -27.00
N SER A 314 5.32 2.18 -28.21
CA SER A 314 4.88 1.31 -29.31
C SER A 314 6.00 1.17 -30.34
N ASN A 315 6.22 -0.04 -30.82
CA ASN A 315 7.07 -0.27 -31.98
C ASN A 315 6.30 0.01 -33.28
N PRO A 316 6.95 0.45 -34.36
CA PRO A 316 6.29 0.70 -35.65
C PRO A 316 5.51 -0.49 -36.21
N GLY A 317 5.85 -1.72 -35.80
CA GLY A 317 5.16 -2.96 -36.17
C GLY A 317 3.86 -3.23 -35.39
N ASP A 318 3.64 -2.58 -34.24
CA ASP A 318 2.49 -2.86 -33.37
C ASP A 318 1.16 -2.41 -33.98
N HIS A 319 1.21 -1.37 -34.81
CA HIS A 319 0.05 -0.83 -35.52
C HIS A 319 -0.37 -1.66 -36.75
N LEU A 320 0.47 -2.59 -37.21
CA LEU A 320 0.20 -3.43 -38.39
C LEU A 320 -0.58 -4.71 -38.04
N HIS A 321 -0.62 -5.11 -36.76
CA HIS A 321 -1.21 -6.37 -36.30
C HIS A 321 -2.45 -6.23 -35.40
N SER A 322 -2.87 -5.02 -35.01
CA SER A 322 -3.90 -4.81 -33.96
C SER A 322 -5.36 -4.82 -34.45
N LYS A 323 -5.75 -5.73 -35.34
CA LYS A 323 -7.19 -5.89 -35.68
C LYS A 323 -8.04 -6.41 -34.52
N ASN A 324 -7.43 -6.93 -33.46
CA ASN A 324 -8.12 -7.40 -32.26
C ASN A 324 -7.60 -6.61 -31.06
N THR A 325 -8.24 -5.48 -30.74
CA THR A 325 -8.07 -4.84 -29.43
C THR A 325 -8.67 -5.76 -28.38
N ILE A 326 -7.86 -6.19 -27.42
CA ILE A 326 -8.29 -7.08 -26.33
C ILE A 326 -8.67 -6.19 -25.14
N ALA A 327 -9.95 -6.21 -24.79
CA ALA A 327 -10.47 -5.42 -23.68
C ALA A 327 -10.28 -6.14 -22.34
N LEU A 328 -10.33 -5.38 -21.24
CA LEU A 328 -10.43 -5.91 -19.89
C LEU A 328 -11.90 -5.79 -19.43
N PRO A 329 -12.73 -6.84 -19.61
CA PRO A 329 -14.18 -6.74 -19.49
C PRO A 329 -14.66 -6.42 -18.07
N GLU A 330 -13.89 -6.82 -17.05
CA GLU A 330 -14.21 -6.62 -15.63
C GLU A 330 -13.49 -5.40 -15.01
N LEU A 331 -12.74 -4.63 -15.80
CA LEU A 331 -11.97 -3.49 -15.31
C LEU A 331 -12.90 -2.39 -14.79
N LYS A 332 -12.79 -2.11 -13.49
CA LYS A 332 -13.54 -1.03 -12.81
C LYS A 332 -12.68 0.21 -12.64
N GLU A 333 -11.37 0.05 -12.49
CA GLU A 333 -10.47 1.15 -12.20
C GLU A 333 -9.21 1.07 -13.05
N LEU A 334 -8.94 2.15 -13.80
CA LEU A 334 -7.72 2.35 -14.56
C LEU A 334 -7.01 3.60 -14.05
N VAL A 335 -5.76 3.44 -13.63
CA VAL A 335 -4.91 4.52 -13.13
C VAL A 335 -3.60 4.55 -13.90
N LEU A 336 -3.39 5.62 -14.67
CA LEU A 336 -2.10 5.97 -15.24
C LEU A 336 -1.62 7.24 -14.55
N SER A 337 -0.55 7.15 -13.77
CA SER A 337 0.00 8.29 -13.03
C SER A 337 1.40 8.64 -13.51
N SER A 338 1.62 9.91 -13.86
CA SER A 338 2.86 10.42 -14.44
C SER A 338 3.42 9.51 -15.54
N ALA A 339 2.54 9.07 -16.44
CA ALA A 339 2.88 8.14 -17.51
C ALA A 339 3.14 8.86 -18.85
N VAL A 340 4.07 8.35 -19.64
CA VAL A 340 4.28 8.80 -21.03
C VAL A 340 3.70 7.74 -21.96
N ILE A 341 2.79 8.13 -22.86
CA ILE A 341 2.12 7.24 -23.80
C ILE A 341 1.74 7.99 -25.07
N GLN A 342 1.81 7.33 -26.22
CA GLN A 342 1.32 7.90 -27.48
C GLN A 342 -0.21 7.88 -27.56
N PRO A 343 -0.86 8.85 -28.23
CA PRO A 343 -2.32 8.90 -28.38
C PRO A 343 -2.95 7.59 -28.87
N ALA A 344 -2.38 6.97 -29.91
CA ALA A 344 -2.90 5.72 -30.48
C ALA A 344 -2.80 4.53 -29.49
N SER A 345 -1.74 4.49 -28.68
CA SER A 345 -1.58 3.48 -27.64
C SER A 345 -2.58 3.69 -26.50
N LEU A 346 -2.85 4.94 -26.13
CA LEU A 346 -3.86 5.29 -25.13
C LEU A 346 -5.28 4.93 -25.61
N GLU A 347 -5.62 5.22 -26.88
CA GLU A 347 -6.89 4.78 -27.48
C GLU A 347 -7.07 3.27 -27.41
N THR A 348 -6.01 2.52 -27.71
CA THR A 348 -6.02 1.05 -27.67
C THR A 348 -6.26 0.53 -26.26
N LEU A 349 -5.60 1.12 -25.26
CA LEU A 349 -5.76 0.74 -23.85
C LEU A 349 -7.17 1.04 -23.32
N LEU A 350 -7.77 2.16 -23.75
CA LEU A 350 -9.08 2.61 -23.29
C LEU A 350 -10.26 1.92 -23.98
N SER A 351 -10.06 1.26 -25.10
CA SER A 351 -11.14 0.70 -25.92
C SER A 351 -11.69 -0.61 -25.35
N GLY A 352 -13.02 -0.69 -25.20
CA GLY A 352 -13.76 -1.90 -24.83
C GLY A 352 -13.87 -2.20 -23.33
N ASN A 353 -13.42 -1.29 -22.46
CA ASN A 353 -13.52 -1.39 -21.01
C ASN A 353 -14.88 -0.87 -20.51
N GLU A 354 -15.96 -1.61 -20.77
CA GLU A 354 -17.34 -1.19 -20.47
C GLU A 354 -17.70 -1.15 -18.97
N SER A 355 -16.98 -1.91 -18.14
CA SER A 355 -17.21 -1.97 -16.69
C SER A 355 -16.58 -0.83 -15.90
N LEU A 356 -15.94 0.13 -16.57
CA LEU A 356 -15.13 1.16 -15.94
C LEU A 356 -15.98 2.10 -15.05
N GLU A 357 -15.59 2.21 -13.78
CA GLU A 357 -16.23 3.04 -12.75
C GLU A 357 -15.38 4.26 -12.38
N SER A 358 -14.05 4.14 -12.46
CA SER A 358 -13.07 5.17 -12.13
C SER A 358 -11.94 5.22 -13.15
N LEU A 359 -11.60 6.42 -13.61
CA LEU A 359 -10.53 6.68 -14.58
C LEU A 359 -9.61 7.79 -14.06
N VAL A 360 -8.32 7.49 -13.92
CA VAL A 360 -7.29 8.46 -13.54
C VAL A 360 -6.22 8.49 -14.64
N LEU A 361 -6.10 9.63 -15.32
CA LEU A 361 -5.15 9.85 -16.41
C LEU A 361 -4.28 11.07 -16.11
N ASP A 362 -3.15 10.86 -15.46
CA ASP A 362 -2.03 11.82 -15.41
C ASP A 362 -0.96 11.34 -16.39
N VAL A 363 -1.10 11.78 -17.64
CA VAL A 363 -0.26 11.38 -18.78
C VAL A 363 0.45 12.59 -19.40
N ASN A 364 1.34 12.40 -20.37
CA ASN A 364 1.90 13.50 -21.16
C ASN A 364 0.81 14.29 -21.91
N GLN A 365 1.05 15.60 -22.07
CA GLN A 365 0.07 16.59 -22.57
C GLN A 365 -0.50 16.30 -23.95
N ASP A 366 0.29 15.67 -24.82
CA ASP A 366 -0.05 15.31 -26.19
C ASP A 366 -0.77 13.97 -26.30
N ALA A 367 -0.78 13.14 -25.25
CA ALA A 367 -1.44 11.84 -25.25
C ALA A 367 -2.97 11.96 -25.27
N LEU A 368 -3.53 12.82 -24.40
CA LEU A 368 -4.97 12.99 -24.25
C LEU A 368 -5.47 14.14 -25.12
N THR A 369 -6.01 13.79 -26.29
CA THR A 369 -6.57 14.75 -27.26
C THR A 369 -8.08 14.56 -27.42
N ASP A 370 -8.76 15.53 -28.05
CA ASP A 370 -10.18 15.45 -28.39
C ASP A 370 -10.53 14.17 -29.19
N THR A 371 -9.63 13.75 -30.08
CA THR A 371 -9.81 12.53 -30.88
C THR A 371 -9.80 11.28 -30.01
N VAL A 372 -8.83 11.17 -29.10
CA VAL A 372 -8.72 10.05 -28.15
C VAL A 372 -9.97 9.97 -27.28
N LEU A 373 -10.42 11.11 -26.77
CA LEU A 373 -11.62 11.18 -25.94
C LEU A 373 -12.88 10.80 -26.73
N ALA A 374 -13.04 11.30 -27.95
CA ALA A 374 -14.18 10.97 -28.79
C ALA A 374 -14.23 9.46 -29.11
N THR A 375 -13.07 8.84 -29.37
CA THR A 375 -12.95 7.39 -29.55
C THR A 375 -13.32 6.65 -28.27
N PHE A 376 -12.80 7.08 -27.13
CA PHE A 376 -13.10 6.50 -25.82
C PHE A 376 -14.61 6.52 -25.52
N LEU A 377 -15.27 7.66 -25.69
CA LEU A 377 -16.71 7.83 -25.46
C LEU A 377 -17.56 7.02 -26.43
N LYS A 378 -17.11 6.81 -27.67
CA LYS A 378 -17.85 6.07 -28.69
C LYS A 378 -17.73 4.56 -28.54
N HIS A 379 -16.56 4.07 -28.12
CA HIS A 379 -16.22 2.65 -28.10
C HIS A 379 -16.50 1.97 -26.76
N ASN A 380 -16.90 2.73 -25.75
CA ASN A 380 -17.19 2.20 -24.42
C ASN A 380 -18.62 2.57 -24.01
N SER A 381 -19.37 1.57 -23.56
CA SER A 381 -20.65 1.76 -22.90
C SER A 381 -20.43 2.27 -21.46
N LEU A 382 -19.98 3.52 -21.30
CA LEU A 382 -19.50 4.13 -20.03
C LEU A 382 -20.62 4.47 -19.03
N HIS A 383 -21.65 3.64 -18.97
CA HIS A 383 -22.78 3.88 -18.09
C HIS A 383 -22.39 3.88 -16.62
N ARG A 384 -21.31 3.19 -16.23
CA ARG A 384 -20.88 3.07 -14.83
C ARG A 384 -19.80 4.08 -14.42
N LEU A 385 -19.30 4.87 -15.36
CA LEU A 385 -18.15 5.75 -15.12
C LEU A 385 -18.58 6.93 -14.24
N SER A 386 -18.18 6.86 -12.96
CA SER A 386 -18.63 7.77 -11.92
C SER A 386 -17.57 8.79 -11.51
N SER A 387 -16.28 8.49 -11.70
CA SER A 387 -15.17 9.34 -11.32
C SER A 387 -14.12 9.43 -12.42
N ILE A 388 -13.74 10.65 -12.78
CA ILE A 388 -12.69 10.93 -13.76
C ILE A 388 -11.73 11.96 -13.19
N PHE A 389 -10.43 11.65 -13.24
CA PHE A 389 -9.35 12.60 -12.99
C PHE A 389 -8.47 12.71 -14.23
N LEU A 390 -8.23 13.93 -14.71
CA LEU A 390 -7.31 14.21 -15.82
C LEU A 390 -6.21 15.16 -15.32
N GLY A 391 -4.97 14.67 -15.28
CA GLY A 391 -3.80 15.41 -14.83
C GLY A 391 -3.17 16.28 -15.92
N ALA A 392 -3.33 15.92 -17.19
CA ALA A 392 -2.91 16.76 -18.31
C ALA A 392 -3.67 16.38 -19.59
N GLY A 393 -3.68 17.28 -20.57
CA GLY A 393 -4.23 16.98 -21.89
C GLY A 393 -4.41 18.20 -22.77
N SER A 394 -4.62 17.94 -24.05
CA SER A 394 -4.96 18.93 -25.08
C SER A 394 -6.43 18.79 -25.44
N LEU A 395 -7.30 19.04 -24.45
CA LEU A 395 -8.76 18.93 -24.59
C LEU A 395 -9.43 20.30 -24.82
N SER A 396 -10.41 20.33 -25.72
CA SER A 396 -11.28 21.49 -25.91
C SER A 396 -12.40 21.55 -24.87
N ALA A 397 -13.06 22.71 -24.77
CA ALA A 397 -14.25 22.86 -23.93
C ALA A 397 -15.40 21.91 -24.35
N GLN A 398 -15.48 21.57 -25.64
CA GLN A 398 -16.50 20.64 -26.15
C GLN A 398 -16.22 19.19 -25.73
N ALA A 399 -14.95 18.79 -25.71
CA ALA A 399 -14.52 17.50 -25.16
C ALA A 399 -14.91 17.37 -23.67
N LEU A 400 -14.63 18.39 -22.86
CA LEU A 400 -15.01 18.41 -21.44
C LEU A 400 -16.54 18.37 -21.25
N THR A 401 -17.28 19.12 -22.07
CA THR A 401 -18.76 19.07 -22.03
C THR A 401 -19.28 17.67 -22.36
N SER A 402 -18.61 16.94 -23.25
CA SER A 402 -19.00 15.58 -23.62
C SER A 402 -18.81 14.59 -22.46
N LEU A 403 -17.78 14.78 -21.62
CA LEU A 403 -17.60 14.04 -20.37
C LEU A 403 -18.72 14.32 -19.37
N LEU A 404 -19.12 15.59 -19.23
CA LEU A 404 -20.19 15.99 -18.31
C LEU A 404 -21.57 15.44 -18.68
N CYS A 405 -21.75 15.00 -19.93
CA CYS A 405 -22.96 14.33 -20.41
C CYS A 405 -23.02 12.84 -20.05
N LEU A 406 -22.00 12.28 -19.41
CA LEU A 406 -22.01 10.90 -18.95
C LEU A 406 -23.07 10.70 -17.85
N PRO A 407 -23.89 9.64 -17.94
CA PRO A 407 -25.12 9.52 -17.13
C PRO A 407 -24.85 9.35 -15.64
N ASP A 408 -23.84 8.57 -15.26
CA ASP A 408 -23.53 8.25 -13.86
C ASP A 408 -22.31 9.01 -13.33
N LEU A 409 -21.83 10.02 -14.07
CA LEU A 409 -20.67 10.80 -13.65
C LEU A 409 -21.00 11.62 -12.40
N GLN A 410 -20.28 11.36 -11.32
CA GLN A 410 -20.41 12.05 -10.04
C GLN A 410 -19.27 13.03 -9.80
N LYS A 411 -18.07 12.73 -10.33
CA LYS A 411 -16.86 13.52 -10.10
C LYS A 411 -16.04 13.64 -11.37
N LEU A 412 -15.77 14.88 -11.78
CA LEU A 412 -14.76 15.23 -12.78
C LEU A 412 -13.73 16.15 -12.12
N SER A 413 -12.46 15.79 -12.19
CA SER A 413 -11.34 16.54 -11.62
C SER A 413 -10.28 16.78 -12.68
N LEU A 414 -9.78 18.00 -12.77
CA LEU A 414 -8.81 18.44 -13.78
C LEU A 414 -7.65 19.16 -13.07
N ASP A 415 -6.40 18.80 -13.37
CA ASP A 415 -5.24 19.60 -12.95
C ASP A 415 -5.00 20.75 -13.94
N LEU A 416 -5.49 21.93 -13.61
CA LEU A 416 -5.50 23.09 -14.51
C LEU A 416 -4.12 23.57 -14.94
N LYS A 417 -3.06 23.28 -14.18
CA LYS A 417 -1.70 23.73 -14.52
C LYS A 417 -1.21 23.17 -15.85
N ARG A 418 -1.70 21.98 -16.22
CA ARG A 418 -1.24 21.22 -17.39
C ARG A 418 -2.25 21.20 -18.54
N PHE A 419 -3.31 22.04 -18.47
CA PHE A 419 -4.25 22.27 -19.57
C PHE A 419 -4.02 23.66 -20.21
N PRO A 420 -3.28 23.75 -21.34
CA PRO A 420 -2.86 25.02 -21.94
C PRO A 420 -4.01 25.84 -22.56
N PHE A 421 -5.21 25.26 -22.72
CA PHE A 421 -6.28 25.83 -23.55
C PHE A 421 -7.66 25.91 -22.87
N ILE A 422 -7.76 25.87 -21.54
CA ILE A 422 -9.00 26.26 -20.88
C ILE A 422 -8.84 27.70 -20.39
N PRO A 423 -9.04 28.71 -21.25
CA PRO A 423 -9.00 30.08 -20.79
C PRO A 423 -10.07 30.28 -19.71
N VAL A 424 -9.79 31.14 -18.72
CA VAL A 424 -10.68 31.39 -17.57
C VAL A 424 -12.12 31.73 -17.99
N PHE A 425 -12.32 32.32 -19.18
CA PHE A 425 -13.66 32.58 -19.72
C PHE A 425 -14.42 31.33 -20.19
N ALA A 426 -13.71 30.26 -20.55
CA ALA A 426 -14.32 28.96 -20.85
C ALA A 426 -14.86 28.31 -19.57
N PHE A 427 -14.25 28.58 -18.41
CA PHE A 427 -14.80 28.18 -17.10
C PHE A 427 -16.11 28.89 -16.79
N SER A 428 -16.28 30.18 -17.09
CA SER A 428 -17.57 30.86 -16.86
C SER A 428 -18.67 30.37 -17.82
N SER A 429 -18.31 29.90 -19.02
CA SER A 429 -19.24 29.18 -19.91
C SER A 429 -19.58 27.78 -19.40
N LEU A 430 -18.59 27.04 -18.89
CA LEU A 430 -18.78 25.74 -18.25
C LEU A 430 -19.61 25.86 -16.97
N GLU A 431 -19.34 26.85 -16.13
CA GLU A 431 -20.07 27.18 -14.91
C GLU A 431 -21.51 27.60 -15.23
N GLY A 432 -21.71 28.37 -16.31
CA GLY A 432 -23.04 28.69 -16.84
C GLY A 432 -23.81 27.46 -17.38
N SER A 433 -23.10 26.43 -17.81
CA SER A 433 -23.69 25.16 -18.26
C SER A 433 -23.91 24.18 -17.09
N LEU A 434 -23.00 24.15 -16.12
CA LEU A 434 -23.05 23.35 -14.89
C LEU A 434 -24.12 23.87 -13.93
N SER A 435 -24.30 25.20 -13.84
CA SER A 435 -25.37 25.84 -13.05
C SER A 435 -26.78 25.59 -13.58
N LYS A 436 -26.91 25.12 -14.83
CA LYS A 436 -28.15 24.60 -15.40
C LYS A 436 -28.35 23.10 -15.12
N GLY A 437 -27.32 22.40 -14.66
CA GLY A 437 -27.35 21.00 -14.24
C GLY A 437 -27.27 20.82 -12.72
N ASN A 438 -27.18 19.56 -12.26
CA ASN A 438 -27.04 19.20 -10.84
C ASN A 438 -25.57 19.12 -10.37
N PHE A 439 -24.64 19.76 -11.07
CA PHE A 439 -23.21 19.64 -10.79
C PHE A 439 -22.70 20.83 -9.96
N GLN A 440 -21.98 20.53 -8.88
CA GLN A 440 -21.27 21.54 -8.09
C GLN A 440 -19.83 21.67 -8.60
N CYS A 441 -19.46 22.86 -9.09
CA CYS A 441 -18.08 23.16 -9.43
C CYS A 441 -17.33 23.63 -8.17
N VAL A 442 -16.17 23.04 -7.89
CA VAL A 442 -15.28 23.45 -6.80
C VAL A 442 -13.90 23.67 -7.41
N LEU A 443 -13.39 24.89 -7.32
CA LEU A 443 -12.02 25.22 -7.68
C LEU A 443 -11.16 25.16 -6.42
N THR A 444 -10.38 24.11 -6.26
CA THR A 444 -9.38 23.98 -5.21
C THR A 444 -8.02 24.40 -5.75
N ASN A 445 -7.45 25.47 -5.19
CA ASN A 445 -6.04 25.78 -5.41
C ASN A 445 -5.23 24.97 -4.41
N ASP A 446 -4.72 23.81 -4.84
CA ASP A 446 -3.87 22.95 -3.99
C ASP A 446 -2.42 23.47 -3.89
N VAL A 447 -2.12 24.63 -4.49
CA VAL A 447 -0.88 25.36 -4.22
C VAL A 447 -1.12 26.31 -3.06
N ARG A 448 -0.69 25.90 -1.87
CA ARG A 448 -0.56 26.81 -0.73
C ARG A 448 0.80 27.53 -0.65
N ASP A 449 1.66 27.35 -1.65
CA ASP A 449 3.01 27.95 -1.69
C ASP A 449 3.35 28.54 -3.07
N ASP A 450 2.45 29.34 -3.67
CA ASP A 450 2.76 30.43 -4.62
C ASP A 450 1.51 31.25 -4.97
#